data_AF-A0A2I0V7E4-F1
#
_entry.id   AF-A0A2I0V7E4-F1
#
_cell.length_a   1.000
_cell.length_b   1.000
_cell.length_c   1.000
_cell.angle_alpha   90.00
_cell.angle_beta   90.00
_cell.angle_gamma   90.00
#
_symmetry.space_group_name_H-M   'P 1'
#
loop_
_entity.id
_entity.type
_entity.pdbx_description
1 polymer ?
#
loop_
_entity_poly.entity_id
_entity_poly.type
_entity_poly.pdbx_seq_one_letter_code
_entity_poly.pdbx_strand_id
1 'polypeptide(L)'
;MLHGSHLGTIGQEQKMTSQIVRVVIAGNSVIIPHSVLNGQALTPEDQRKLTEPIKEVDILLTQLAAAVPLDIMPGPTDPANSFLPQQFWRFSFMKMKKIRFLGTSGQNIDDLDKYSSAQTKLEFVERTLRWRHLAPTAPNTLGPEEQEVRLVCIPRFSESGVAVMVSFNTQSCNLHYFKC
;
A
#
# COMPACT_ATOMS: atom_id res chain seq x y z
N MET A 1 10.87 -3.21 -42.86
CA MET A 1 10.94 -4.53 -42.20
C MET A 1 10.19 -4.43 -40.88
N LEU A 2 9.20 -5.30 -40.72
CA LEU A 2 8.22 -5.36 -39.65
C LEU A 2 8.88 -5.73 -38.30
N HIS A 3 8.46 -5.10 -37.21
CA HIS A 3 8.40 -5.73 -35.87
C HIS A 3 7.21 -5.14 -35.11
N GLY A 4 6.05 -5.79 -35.28
CA GLY A 4 4.92 -5.65 -34.39
C GLY A 4 5.09 -6.57 -33.18
N SER A 5 4.84 -6.03 -31.99
CA SER A 5 4.62 -6.75 -30.71
C SER A 5 4.39 -5.66 -29.66
N HIS A 6 3.34 -5.59 -28.85
CA HIS A 6 2.30 -6.52 -28.47
C HIS A 6 1.21 -5.62 -27.84
N LEU A 7 0.20 -5.23 -28.61
CA LEU A 7 -1.05 -4.72 -28.03
C LEU A 7 -1.66 -5.94 -27.34
N GLY A 8 -1.48 -6.04 -26.01
CA GLY A 8 -2.34 -6.90 -25.21
C GLY A 8 -3.77 -6.56 -25.61
N THR A 9 -4.50 -7.56 -26.09
CA THR A 9 -5.84 -7.41 -26.66
C THR A 9 -6.65 -6.50 -25.75
N ILE A 10 -7.03 -5.28 -26.20
CA ILE A 10 -7.71 -4.27 -25.37
C ILE A 10 -8.88 -4.88 -24.57
N GLY A 11 -9.58 -5.84 -25.18
CA GLY A 11 -10.67 -6.57 -24.53
C GLY A 11 -10.27 -7.49 -23.35
N GLN A 12 -9.06 -8.03 -23.32
CA GLN A 12 -8.57 -8.86 -22.20
C GLN A 12 -8.19 -8.00 -20.99
N GLU A 13 -7.44 -6.91 -21.21
CA GLU A 13 -7.11 -5.96 -20.14
C GLU A 13 -8.37 -5.27 -19.61
N GLN A 14 -9.27 -4.82 -20.49
CA GLN A 14 -10.53 -4.22 -20.09
C GLN A 14 -11.42 -5.18 -19.29
N LYS A 15 -11.44 -6.47 -19.67
CA LYS A 15 -12.15 -7.51 -18.89
C LYS A 15 -11.53 -7.70 -17.51
N MET A 16 -10.21 -7.72 -17.39
CA MET A 16 -9.53 -7.79 -16.09
C MET A 16 -9.82 -6.56 -15.23
N THR A 17 -9.73 -5.36 -15.81
CA THR A 17 -10.01 -4.09 -15.14
C THR A 17 -11.45 -3.99 -14.65
N SER A 18 -12.43 -4.49 -15.43
CA SER A 18 -13.84 -4.51 -15.02
C SER A 18 -14.13 -5.39 -13.79
N GLN A 19 -13.20 -6.28 -13.43
CA GLN A 19 -13.33 -7.16 -12.25
C GLN A 19 -12.67 -6.59 -11.00
N ILE A 20 -12.01 -5.43 -11.11
CA ILE A 20 -11.39 -4.76 -9.96
C ILE A 20 -12.51 -4.18 -9.09
N VAL A 21 -12.59 -4.66 -7.85
CA VAL A 21 -13.64 -4.26 -6.91
C VAL A 21 -13.22 -3.13 -5.97
N ARG A 22 -11.91 -2.93 -5.79
CA ARG A 22 -11.34 -1.96 -4.87
C ARG A 22 -9.87 -1.74 -5.17
N VAL A 23 -9.42 -0.50 -5.01
CA VAL A 23 -8.00 -0.12 -5.01
C VAL A 23 -7.61 0.29 -3.60
N VAL A 24 -6.44 -0.15 -3.14
CA VAL A 24 -5.88 0.22 -1.84
C VAL A 24 -4.50 0.84 -2.06
N ILE A 25 -4.30 2.07 -1.58
CA ILE A 25 -3.01 2.75 -1.59
C ILE A 25 -2.38 2.61 -0.21
N ALA A 26 -1.18 2.04 -0.16
CA ALA A 26 -0.50 1.65 1.08
C ALA A 26 0.59 2.66 1.51
N GLY A 27 0.17 3.87 1.86
CA GLY A 27 1.03 4.92 2.40
C GLY A 27 2.08 5.46 1.45
N ASN A 28 2.75 6.52 1.91
CA ASN A 28 3.82 7.21 1.21
C ASN A 28 3.35 7.69 -0.18
N SER A 29 2.14 8.24 -0.22
CA SER A 29 1.50 8.75 -1.44
C SER A 29 2.15 10.05 -1.90
N VAL A 30 2.60 10.86 -0.94
CA VAL A 30 3.34 12.10 -1.21
C VAL A 30 4.72 12.02 -0.57
N ILE A 31 5.74 12.51 -1.27
CA ILE A 31 7.08 12.71 -0.71
C ILE A 31 7.30 14.23 -0.61
N ILE A 32 7.28 14.73 0.61
CA ILE A 32 7.57 16.14 0.89
C ILE A 32 9.09 16.29 1.12
N PRO A 33 9.79 17.13 0.33
CA PRO A 33 11.22 17.35 0.52
C PRO A 33 11.53 17.94 1.89
N HIS A 34 12.46 17.30 2.63
CA HIS A 34 12.88 17.74 3.96
C HIS A 34 13.44 19.17 3.99
N SER A 35 13.99 19.66 2.87
CA SER A 35 14.50 21.04 2.75
C SER A 35 13.45 22.10 3.06
N VAL A 36 12.17 21.78 2.86
CA VAL A 36 11.06 22.71 3.07
C VAL A 36 10.54 22.69 4.51
N LEU A 37 10.91 21.68 5.31
CA LEU A 37 10.40 21.48 6.68
C LEU A 37 11.24 22.16 7.77
N ASN A 38 12.33 22.86 7.41
CA ASN A 38 13.31 23.42 8.35
C ASN A 38 12.85 24.70 9.12
N GLY A 39 11.55 24.97 9.20
CA GLY A 39 10.99 26.06 10.04
C GLY A 39 11.38 27.49 9.62
N GLN A 40 12.01 27.66 8.46
CA GLN A 40 12.28 28.97 7.85
C GLN A 40 11.02 29.50 7.16
N ALA A 41 10.92 30.82 6.98
CA ALA A 41 9.84 31.42 6.22
C ALA A 41 9.82 30.84 4.80
N LEU A 42 8.73 30.16 4.44
CA LEU A 42 8.60 29.48 3.16
C LEU A 42 8.62 30.50 2.03
N THR A 43 9.57 30.35 1.10
CA THR A 43 9.53 31.11 -0.15
C THR A 43 8.32 30.68 -0.99
N PRO A 44 7.84 31.50 -1.94
CA PRO A 44 6.80 31.08 -2.88
C PRO A 44 7.18 29.82 -3.69
N GLU A 45 8.47 29.60 -3.92
CA GLU A 45 9.00 28.40 -4.59
C GLU A 45 8.89 27.16 -3.70
N ASP A 46 9.17 27.30 -2.41
CA ASP A 46 9.02 26.21 -1.44
C ASP A 46 7.55 25.83 -1.22
N GLN A 47 6.65 26.81 -1.22
CA GLN A 47 5.21 26.55 -1.18
C GLN A 47 4.72 25.76 -2.41
N ARG A 48 5.27 26.04 -3.61
CA ARG A 48 4.95 25.28 -4.82
C ARG A 48 5.41 23.84 -4.71
N LYS A 49 6.66 23.61 -4.26
CA LYS A 49 7.20 22.26 -4.03
C LYS A 49 6.39 21.42 -3.03
N LEU A 50 5.70 22.05 -2.08
CA LEU A 50 4.78 21.38 -1.17
C LEU A 50 3.41 21.12 -1.82
N THR A 51 2.88 22.10 -2.54
CA THR A 51 1.48 22.09 -2.99
C THR A 51 1.30 21.30 -4.28
N GLU A 52 2.29 21.31 -5.19
CA GLU A 52 2.21 20.62 -6.48
C GLU A 52 2.01 19.12 -6.33
N PRO A 53 2.81 18.37 -5.54
CA PRO A 53 2.60 16.93 -5.36
C PRO A 53 1.26 16.58 -4.72
N ILE A 54 0.79 17.42 -3.78
CA ILE A 54 -0.51 17.24 -3.13
C ILE A 54 -1.65 17.41 -4.15
N LYS A 55 -1.56 18.40 -5.04
CA LYS A 55 -2.54 18.60 -6.11
C LYS A 55 -2.54 17.46 -7.12
N GLU A 56 -1.36 16.98 -7.51
CA GLU A 56 -1.25 15.84 -8.45
C GLU A 56 -1.88 14.58 -7.86
N VAL A 57 -1.59 14.28 -6.59
CA VAL A 57 -2.20 13.15 -5.89
C VAL A 57 -3.71 13.35 -5.74
N ASP A 58 -4.20 14.53 -5.38
CA ASP A 58 -5.63 14.82 -5.28
C ASP A 58 -6.39 14.55 -6.60
N ILE A 59 -5.81 14.99 -7.73
CA ILE A 59 -6.37 14.73 -9.07
C ILE A 59 -6.37 13.22 -9.35
N LEU A 60 -5.27 12.52 -9.09
CA LEU A 60 -5.16 11.08 -9.31
C LEU A 60 -6.17 10.30 -8.45
N LEU A 61 -6.26 10.60 -7.16
CA LEU A 61 -7.19 9.96 -6.23
C LEU A 61 -8.63 10.21 -6.66
N THR A 62 -8.96 11.43 -7.11
CA THR A 62 -10.29 11.78 -7.62
C THR A 62 -10.64 10.95 -8.86
N GLN A 63 -9.70 10.82 -9.81
CA GLN A 63 -9.92 10.02 -11.02
C GLN A 63 -10.11 8.53 -10.69
N LEU A 64 -9.34 7.98 -9.76
CA LEU A 64 -9.47 6.60 -9.33
C LEU A 64 -10.78 6.37 -8.56
N ALA A 65 -11.12 7.26 -7.63
CA ALA A 65 -12.34 7.18 -6.82
C ALA A 65 -13.62 7.28 -7.68
N ALA A 66 -13.55 7.99 -8.81
CA ALA A 66 -14.65 8.05 -9.77
C ALA A 66 -14.87 6.71 -10.50
N ALA A 67 -13.84 5.87 -10.63
CA ALA A 67 -13.90 4.59 -11.35
C ALA A 67 -14.12 3.38 -10.42
N VAL A 68 -13.52 3.37 -9.23
CA VAL A 68 -13.49 2.22 -8.33
C VAL A 68 -13.39 2.69 -6.86
N PRO A 69 -14.01 1.98 -5.89
CA PRO A 69 -13.80 2.27 -4.48
C PRO A 69 -12.31 2.29 -4.12
N LEU A 70 -11.89 3.36 -3.45
CA LEU A 70 -10.49 3.63 -3.12
C LEU A 70 -10.33 3.79 -1.62
N ASP A 71 -9.45 2.97 -1.02
CA ASP A 71 -9.01 3.13 0.37
C ASP A 71 -7.54 3.57 0.38
N ILE A 72 -7.21 4.57 1.19
CA ILE A 72 -5.83 5.04 1.37
C ILE A 72 -5.40 4.81 2.82
N MET A 73 -4.25 4.15 3.00
CA MET A 73 -3.57 4.06 4.28
C MET A 73 -2.53 5.18 4.33
N PRO A 74 -2.47 6.02 5.38
CA PRO A 74 -1.42 7.03 5.48
C PRO A 74 -0.06 6.39 5.80
N GLY A 75 1.00 6.91 5.16
CA GLY A 75 2.40 6.66 5.50
C GLY A 75 3.03 7.83 6.28
N PRO A 76 4.30 7.74 6.70
CA PRO A 76 4.95 8.79 7.48
C PRO A 76 5.22 10.07 6.68
N THR A 77 5.27 9.96 5.35
CA THR A 77 5.50 11.11 4.46
C THR A 77 4.21 11.76 4.00
N ASP A 78 3.05 11.17 4.32
CA ASP A 78 1.75 11.75 3.99
C ASP A 78 1.39 12.83 5.01
N PRO A 79 0.62 13.87 4.60
CA PRO A 79 0.18 14.95 5.48
C PRO A 79 -0.94 14.48 6.44
N ALA A 80 -0.64 13.49 7.27
CA ALA A 80 -1.51 12.94 8.30
C ALA A 80 -0.87 13.12 9.68
N ASN A 81 -1.69 13.32 10.73
CA ASN A 81 -1.18 13.52 12.08
C ASN A 81 -0.41 12.28 12.55
N SER A 82 0.89 12.44 12.80
CA SER A 82 1.78 11.39 13.31
C SER A 82 1.76 11.28 14.84
N PHE A 83 1.18 12.26 15.55
CA PHE A 83 1.26 12.44 17.00
C PHE A 83 -0.12 12.55 17.66
N LEU A 84 -0.80 11.42 17.88
CA LEU A 84 -1.79 11.24 18.95
C LEU A 84 -1.84 9.75 19.36
N PRO A 85 -2.13 9.41 20.64
CA PRO A 85 -2.12 8.03 21.11
C PRO A 85 -3.37 7.30 20.60
N GLN A 86 -3.31 6.75 19.39
CA GLN A 86 -4.34 5.83 18.88
C GLN A 86 -3.67 4.56 18.35
N GLN A 87 -3.46 3.60 19.25
CA GLN A 87 -2.87 2.28 19.04
C GLN A 87 -3.61 1.39 18.01
N PHE A 88 -4.64 1.89 17.33
CA PHE A 88 -5.53 1.10 16.46
C PHE A 88 -5.47 1.46 14.97
N TRP A 89 -4.96 2.65 14.59
CA TRP A 89 -4.96 3.12 13.19
C TRP A 89 -3.69 2.76 12.41
N ARG A 90 -2.72 2.13 13.07
CA ARG A 90 -1.53 1.58 12.39
C ARG A 90 -1.83 0.31 11.60
N PHE A 91 -3.03 -0.24 11.81
CA PHE A 91 -3.58 -1.42 11.17
C PHE A 91 -4.85 -1.05 10.42
N SER A 92 -4.82 -1.08 9.09
CA SER A 92 -6.06 -1.07 8.33
C SER A 92 -6.63 -2.47 8.32
N PHE A 93 -7.59 -2.71 9.20
CA PHE A 93 -8.41 -3.91 9.16
C PHE A 93 -9.56 -3.70 8.19
N MET A 94 -9.51 -4.38 7.05
CA MET A 94 -10.54 -4.29 6.03
C MET A 94 -11.18 -5.67 5.82
N LYS A 95 -12.49 -5.76 6.00
CA LYS A 95 -13.24 -6.99 5.68
C LYS A 95 -13.87 -6.84 4.31
N MET A 96 -13.44 -7.68 3.37
CA MET A 96 -13.96 -7.71 2.00
C MET A 96 -14.56 -9.10 1.73
N LYS A 97 -15.89 -9.16 1.59
CA LYS A 97 -16.65 -10.42 1.51
C LYS A 97 -16.35 -11.34 2.71
N LYS A 98 -15.78 -12.53 2.45
CA LYS A 98 -15.38 -13.55 3.45
C LYS A 98 -13.90 -13.43 3.85
N ILE A 99 -13.13 -12.55 3.22
CA ILE A 99 -11.69 -12.41 3.47
C ILE A 99 -11.45 -11.19 4.36
N ARG A 100 -10.58 -11.38 5.36
CA ARG A 100 -10.12 -10.31 6.26
C ARG A 100 -8.72 -9.90 5.83
N PHE A 101 -8.56 -8.62 5.56
CA PHE A 101 -7.27 -7.99 5.27
C PHE A 101 -6.79 -7.27 6.52
N LEU A 102 -5.52 -7.43 6.80
CA LEU A 102 -4.80 -6.67 7.80
C LEU A 102 -3.52 -6.17 7.13
N GLY A 103 -3.34 -4.86 7.11
CA GLY A 103 -2.16 -4.24 6.52
C GLY A 103 -1.67 -3.06 7.35
N THR A 104 -0.40 -2.73 7.15
CA THR A 104 0.26 -1.51 7.62
C THR A 104 0.97 -0.86 6.43
N SER A 105 1.36 0.41 6.56
CA SER A 105 2.19 1.11 5.57
C SER A 105 3.69 0.73 5.65
N GLY A 106 4.04 -0.34 6.36
CA GLY A 106 5.37 -0.95 6.37
C GLY A 106 6.37 -0.45 7.42
N GLN A 107 6.07 0.62 8.17
CA GLN A 107 7.04 1.22 9.11
C GLN A 107 7.50 0.26 10.19
N ASN A 108 6.60 -0.60 10.68
CA ASN A 108 6.93 -1.60 11.70
C ASN A 108 7.97 -2.62 11.23
N ILE A 109 7.95 -2.95 9.94
CA ILE A 109 8.92 -3.88 9.34
C ILE A 109 10.22 -3.15 9.03
N ASP A 110 10.14 -1.93 8.49
CA ASP A 110 11.31 -1.07 8.24
C ASP A 110 12.06 -0.72 9.54
N ASP A 111 11.36 -0.59 10.67
CA ASP A 111 11.99 -0.40 11.98
C ASP A 111 12.60 -1.68 12.52
N LEU A 112 11.97 -2.84 12.32
CA LEU A 112 12.51 -4.12 12.78
C LEU A 112 13.79 -4.51 12.02
N ASP A 113 13.87 -4.18 10.74
CA ASP A 113 15.04 -4.39 9.87
C ASP A 113 16.30 -3.69 10.40
N LYS A 114 16.14 -2.56 11.11
CA LYS A 114 17.28 -1.83 11.73
C LYS A 114 17.91 -2.57 12.90
N TYR A 115 17.16 -3.48 13.55
CA TYR A 115 17.56 -4.09 14.82
C TYR A 115 17.62 -5.62 14.79
N SER A 116 17.23 -6.26 13.69
CA SER A 116 17.14 -7.71 13.60
C SER A 116 17.76 -8.21 12.30
N SER A 117 18.43 -9.37 12.37
CA SER A 117 18.92 -10.07 11.20
C SER A 117 17.83 -10.99 10.66
N ALA A 118 17.15 -10.57 9.60
CA ALA A 118 16.38 -11.45 8.74
C ALA A 118 16.86 -11.31 7.30
N GLN A 119 16.65 -12.35 6.49
CA GLN A 119 17.12 -12.34 5.10
C GLN A 119 16.15 -11.61 4.18
N THR A 120 14.86 -11.55 4.55
CA THR A 120 13.81 -10.94 3.73
C THR A 120 12.78 -10.20 4.59
N LYS A 121 12.15 -9.16 4.02
CA LYS A 121 11.03 -8.46 4.67
C LYS A 121 9.84 -9.38 4.98
N LEU A 122 9.64 -10.43 4.19
CA LEU A 122 8.56 -11.40 4.38
C LEU A 122 8.74 -12.18 5.69
N GLU A 123 9.99 -12.52 6.03
CA GLU A 123 10.32 -13.21 7.28
C GLU A 123 9.98 -12.34 8.50
N PHE A 124 10.21 -11.04 8.44
CA PHE A 124 9.77 -10.11 9.49
C PHE A 124 8.25 -10.06 9.63
N VAL A 125 7.51 -10.04 8.52
CA VAL A 125 6.04 -10.09 8.55
C VAL A 125 5.56 -11.39 9.20
N GLU A 126 6.17 -12.52 8.85
CA GLU A 126 5.84 -13.81 9.46
C GLU A 126 6.12 -13.81 10.98
N ARG A 127 7.30 -13.34 11.39
CA ARG A 127 7.68 -13.22 12.81
C ARG A 127 6.72 -12.33 13.58
N THR A 128 6.36 -11.15 13.05
CA THR A 128 5.44 -10.22 13.74
C THR A 128 4.02 -10.79 13.90
N LEU A 129 3.57 -11.65 12.99
CA LEU A 129 2.32 -12.40 13.14
C LEU A 129 2.43 -13.52 14.16
N ARG A 130 3.52 -14.31 14.15
CA ARG A 130 3.78 -15.36 15.16
C ARG A 130 3.88 -14.78 16.57
N TRP A 131 4.51 -13.61 16.71
CA TRP A 131 4.61 -12.86 17.96
C TRP A 131 3.30 -12.17 18.36
N ARG A 132 2.27 -12.20 17.50
CA ARG A 132 0.99 -11.50 17.71
C ARG A 132 1.18 -9.99 17.96
N HIS A 133 2.25 -9.40 17.44
CA HIS A 133 2.51 -7.96 17.57
C HIS A 133 1.76 -7.14 16.52
N LEU A 134 1.57 -7.70 15.31
CA LEU A 134 0.76 -7.09 14.27
C LEU A 134 -0.75 -7.24 14.54
N ALA A 135 -1.12 -8.34 15.19
CA ALA A 135 -2.50 -8.71 15.45
C ALA A 135 -2.59 -9.46 16.79
N PRO A 136 -2.55 -8.75 17.93
CA PRO A 136 -2.62 -9.37 19.26
C PRO A 136 -3.88 -10.20 19.48
N THR A 137 -4.96 -9.86 18.77
CA THR A 137 -6.25 -10.55 18.78
C THR A 137 -6.38 -11.66 17.72
N ALA A 138 -5.39 -11.83 16.83
CA ALA A 138 -5.37 -12.90 15.84
C ALA A 138 -5.43 -14.33 16.39
N PRO A 139 -5.07 -14.68 17.64
CA PRO A 139 -5.33 -16.04 18.11
C PRO A 139 -6.77 -16.29 18.55
N ASN A 140 -7.59 -15.24 18.77
CA ASN A 140 -8.95 -15.38 19.34
C ASN A 140 -10.07 -14.98 18.36
N THR A 141 -9.80 -14.16 17.34
CA THR A 141 -10.79 -13.83 16.28
C THR A 141 -10.77 -14.85 15.12
N LEU A 142 -9.79 -15.75 15.16
CA LEU A 142 -9.50 -16.80 14.20
C LEU A 142 -9.65 -18.11 14.99
N GLY A 143 -10.64 -18.94 14.63
CA GLY A 143 -11.01 -20.11 15.44
C GLY A 143 -9.91 -21.18 15.53
N PRO A 144 -10.15 -22.27 16.29
CA PRO A 144 -9.17 -23.31 16.61
C PRO A 144 -8.77 -24.24 15.46
N GLU A 145 -9.11 -23.93 14.19
CA GLU A 145 -8.75 -24.76 13.03
C GLU A 145 -7.76 -24.06 12.11
N GLU A 146 -6.92 -24.87 11.46
CA GLU A 146 -5.81 -24.50 10.56
C GLU A 146 -6.16 -23.35 9.60
N GLN A 147 -5.88 -22.12 10.02
CA GLN A 147 -6.15 -20.97 9.20
C GLN A 147 -5.03 -20.73 8.20
N GLU A 148 -5.38 -20.74 6.93
CA GLU A 148 -4.49 -20.28 5.86
C GLU A 148 -4.38 -18.74 5.91
N VAL A 149 -3.15 -18.25 6.09
CA VAL A 149 -2.83 -16.82 6.05
C VAL A 149 -1.89 -16.58 4.89
N ARG A 150 -2.23 -15.60 4.04
CA ARG A 150 -1.39 -15.18 2.92
C ARG A 150 -0.66 -13.89 3.26
N LEU A 151 0.66 -13.94 3.20
CA LEU A 151 1.52 -12.79 3.41
C LEU A 151 1.83 -12.13 2.07
N VAL A 152 1.69 -10.80 2.01
CA VAL A 152 1.95 -10.00 0.82
C VAL A 152 2.79 -8.80 1.21
N CYS A 153 3.96 -8.67 0.62
CA CYS A 153 4.76 -7.45 0.70
C CYS A 153 4.54 -6.65 -0.59
N ILE A 154 4.00 -5.44 -0.46
CA ILE A 154 3.76 -4.55 -1.60
C ILE A 154 5.06 -3.76 -1.83
N PRO A 155 5.69 -3.85 -3.02
CA PRO A 155 6.88 -3.06 -3.32
C PRO A 155 6.51 -1.57 -3.44
N ARG A 156 7.50 -0.69 -3.23
CA ARG A 156 7.29 0.74 -3.47
C ARG A 156 7.05 0.98 -4.95
N PHE A 157 5.90 1.54 -5.28
CA PHE A 157 5.51 1.79 -6.67
C PHE A 157 6.49 2.75 -7.36
N SER A 158 6.96 3.79 -6.67
CA SER A 158 7.93 4.77 -7.20
C SER A 158 9.29 4.16 -7.58
N GLU A 159 9.68 3.04 -6.98
CA GLU A 159 10.97 2.37 -7.25
C GLU A 159 10.81 1.24 -8.27
N SER A 160 9.66 0.55 -8.24
CA SER A 160 9.46 -0.71 -8.99
C SER A 160 8.52 -0.60 -10.19
N GLY A 161 7.61 0.38 -10.20
CA GLY A 161 6.48 0.42 -11.14
C GLY A 161 5.53 -0.77 -10.97
N VAL A 162 5.55 -1.48 -9.83
CA VAL A 162 4.76 -2.70 -9.62
C VAL A 162 3.60 -2.45 -8.67
N ALA A 163 2.40 -2.91 -9.05
CA ALA A 163 1.27 -3.07 -8.16
C ALA A 163 0.95 -4.56 -7.94
N VAL A 164 0.30 -4.87 -6.82
CA VAL A 164 -0.09 -6.25 -6.48
C VAL A 164 -1.59 -6.43 -6.66
N MET A 165 -1.97 -7.39 -7.51
CA MET A 165 -3.34 -7.78 -7.76
C MET A 165 -3.69 -9.01 -6.92
N VAL A 166 -4.70 -8.90 -6.06
CA VAL A 166 -5.17 -10.01 -5.21
C VAL A 166 -6.53 -10.51 -5.71
N SER A 167 -6.59 -11.77 -6.14
CA SER A 167 -7.85 -12.40 -6.56
C SER A 167 -8.58 -12.99 -5.35
N PHE A 168 -9.79 -12.50 -5.06
CA PHE A 168 -10.61 -13.05 -3.97
C PHE A 168 -11.15 -14.46 -4.25
N ASN A 169 -11.19 -14.88 -5.52
CA ASN A 169 -11.73 -16.19 -5.92
C ASN A 169 -10.70 -17.30 -5.72
N THR A 170 -9.44 -17.03 -6.06
CA THR A 170 -8.34 -18.01 -6.00
C THR A 170 -7.36 -17.74 -4.87
N GLN A 171 -7.51 -16.61 -4.16
CA GLN A 171 -6.56 -16.08 -3.18
C GLN A 171 -5.14 -15.89 -3.75
N SER A 172 -4.97 -15.88 -5.07
CA SER A 172 -3.69 -15.66 -5.72
C SER A 172 -3.28 -14.17 -5.68
N CYS A 173 -1.97 -13.94 -5.60
CA CYS A 173 -1.37 -12.62 -5.71
C CYS A 173 -0.54 -12.58 -6.98
N ASN A 174 -0.85 -11.66 -7.88
CA ASN A 174 -0.12 -11.46 -9.13
C ASN A 174 0.49 -10.07 -9.15
N LEU A 175 1.72 -9.96 -9.66
CA LEU A 175 2.37 -8.68 -9.87
C LEU A 175 1.92 -8.10 -11.21
N HIS A 176 1.49 -6.85 -11.19
CA HIS A 176 1.18 -6.09 -12.40
C HIS A 176 2.22 -4.98 -12.57
N TYR A 177 2.91 -4.97 -13.70
CA TYR A 177 4.02 -4.08 -13.99
C TYR A 177 3.53 -2.93 -14.87
N PHE A 178 3.71 -1.71 -14.38
CA PHE A 178 3.49 -0.49 -15.13
C PHE A 178 4.80 -0.08 -15.79
N LYS A 179 4.75 0.16 -17.10
CA LYS A 179 5.84 0.85 -17.79
C LYS A 179 5.70 2.34 -17.49
N CYS A 180 6.49 2.85 -16.56
CA CYS A 180 6.68 4.29 -16.40
C CYS A 180 7.59 4.84 -17.51
#